data_AF-A0A441YKQ0-F1
#
_entry.id   AF-A0A441YKQ0-F1
#
_cell.length_a   1.000
_cell.length_b   1.000
_cell.length_c   1.000
_cell.angle_alpha   90.00
_cell.angle_beta   90.00
_cell.angle_gamma   90.00
#
_symmetry.space_group_name_H-M   'P 1'
#
loop_
_entity.id
_entity.type
_entity.pdbx_description
1 polymer ?
#
loop_
_entity_poly.entity_id
_entity_poly.type
_entity_poly.pdbx_seq_one_letter_code
_entity_poly.pdbx_strand_id
1 'polypeptide(L)'
;MSYRIDPRLPLTGEVRRILAEEIGKALVHLDAARDRPEQALHKCRKRLKKVRSLLRLVRPGDEIFCSTENQCYREVAALLAEPREATALIETIDRLAKNFPEQSAGGGLDAVRDTLVARQHELHGGAGLGAAIAAATAACEDGISRIDKLVLPDQPEQAADVLAEGARITLRRARKALDKAGSRGDADDFHDLRKAAKTHGMHLSLLGRLWPTPIKARRKAVDELGEKLGELHDVFVLRTLLDAGERPLGSAQETRLLSKLLRRSEKSLKKTCLVAAADLFGERPRRSTKKLARKARADLAAEPHEDASAPGAAA
;
A
#
# COMPACT_ATOMS: atom_id res chain seq x y z
N MET A 1 -1.89 -15.10 11.94
CA MET A 1 -2.77 -15.71 10.92
C MET A 1 -2.64 -14.96 9.59
N SER A 2 -3.36 -15.38 8.54
CA SER A 2 -3.19 -14.84 7.18
C SER A 2 -4.13 -13.67 6.89
N TYR A 3 -3.61 -12.62 6.22
CA TYR A 3 -4.38 -11.49 5.71
C TYR A 3 -5.22 -11.93 4.49
N ARG A 4 -6.31 -12.65 4.77
CA ARG A 4 -7.18 -13.34 3.81
C ARG A 4 -8.55 -13.61 4.42
N ILE A 5 -9.59 -13.50 3.61
CA ILE A 5 -10.96 -13.88 3.95
C ILE A 5 -11.14 -15.38 3.70
N ASP A 6 -11.58 -16.11 4.71
CA ASP A 6 -12.03 -17.49 4.62
C ASP A 6 -13.50 -17.52 4.18
N PRO A 7 -13.82 -18.10 3.00
CA PRO A 7 -15.20 -18.15 2.53
C PRO A 7 -16.12 -19.05 3.38
N ARG A 8 -15.57 -19.88 4.27
CA ARG A 8 -16.38 -20.77 5.12
C ARG A 8 -16.95 -20.09 6.36
N LEU A 9 -16.57 -18.82 6.59
CA LEU A 9 -16.95 -18.06 7.77
C LEU A 9 -17.77 -16.82 7.38
N PRO A 10 -18.68 -16.34 8.25
CA PRO A 10 -19.43 -15.11 8.02
C PRO A 10 -18.51 -13.91 7.73
N LEU A 11 -18.89 -13.09 6.75
CA LEU A 11 -18.08 -11.97 6.28
C LEU A 11 -17.80 -10.96 7.40
N THR A 12 -18.79 -10.65 8.24
CA THR A 12 -18.65 -9.75 9.38
C THR A 12 -17.54 -10.23 10.31
N GLY A 13 -17.57 -11.50 10.72
CA GLY A 13 -16.58 -12.08 11.63
C GLY A 13 -15.18 -12.06 11.03
N GLU A 14 -15.04 -12.44 9.76
CA GLU A 14 -13.74 -12.44 9.07
C GLU A 14 -13.14 -11.04 8.92
N VAL A 15 -13.97 -10.05 8.59
CA VAL A 15 -13.49 -8.67 8.45
C VAL A 15 -13.08 -8.10 9.80
N ARG A 16 -13.89 -8.30 10.85
CA ARG A 16 -13.54 -7.89 12.22
C ARG A 16 -12.23 -8.53 12.68
N ARG A 17 -12.07 -9.84 12.47
CA ARG A 17 -10.84 -10.58 12.79
C ARG A 17 -9.62 -9.98 12.09
N ILE A 18 -9.70 -9.73 10.77
CA ILE A 18 -8.56 -9.20 10.01
C ILE A 18 -8.25 -7.75 10.42
N LEU A 19 -9.27 -6.91 10.68
CA LEU A 19 -9.09 -5.57 11.21
C LEU A 19 -8.33 -5.62 12.55
N ALA A 20 -8.83 -6.39 13.51
CA ALA A 20 -8.22 -6.50 14.84
C ALA A 20 -6.77 -7.00 14.75
N GLU A 21 -6.52 -8.01 13.91
CA GLU A 21 -5.18 -8.56 13.72
C GLU A 21 -4.21 -7.54 13.09
N GLU A 22 -4.60 -6.82 12.05
CA GLU A 22 -3.70 -5.86 11.41
C GLU A 22 -3.54 -4.57 12.21
N ILE A 23 -4.54 -4.12 12.97
CA ILE A 23 -4.41 -2.99 13.90
C ILE A 23 -3.54 -3.39 15.09
N GLY A 24 -3.75 -4.57 15.68
CA GLY A 24 -2.87 -5.09 16.75
C GLY A 24 -1.41 -5.19 16.30
N LYS A 25 -1.14 -5.65 15.08
CA LYS A 25 0.22 -5.63 14.51
C LYS A 25 0.74 -4.21 14.27
N ALA A 26 -0.13 -3.25 13.96
CA ALA A 26 0.28 -1.85 13.83
C ALA A 26 0.73 -1.30 15.19
N LEU A 27 0.00 -1.59 16.27
CA LEU A 27 0.37 -1.22 17.65
C LEU A 27 1.74 -1.78 18.05
N VAL A 28 2.00 -3.07 17.79
CA VAL A 28 3.32 -3.69 18.05
C VAL A 28 4.43 -2.97 17.28
N HIS A 29 4.17 -2.53 16.05
CA HIS A 29 5.14 -1.78 15.27
C HIS A 29 5.28 -0.31 15.69
N LEU A 30 4.25 0.30 16.29
CA LEU A 30 4.33 1.63 16.88
C LEU A 30 5.20 1.63 18.14
N ASP A 31 5.02 0.62 18.98
CA ASP A 31 5.85 0.42 20.17
C ASP A 31 7.33 0.24 19.81
N ALA A 32 7.61 -0.70 18.89
CA ALA A 32 8.98 -0.92 18.41
C ALA A 32 9.60 0.29 17.68
N ALA A 33 8.80 1.26 17.22
CA ALA A 33 9.30 2.46 16.57
C ALA A 33 9.92 3.46 17.55
N ARG A 34 9.71 3.29 18.86
CA ARG A 34 10.39 4.09 19.90
C ARG A 34 11.91 3.85 19.89
N ASP A 35 12.31 2.61 19.66
CA ASP A 35 13.74 2.24 19.62
C ASP A 35 14.28 2.11 18.19
N ARG A 36 13.45 1.66 17.24
CA ARG A 36 13.86 1.33 15.87
C ARG A 36 12.93 1.94 14.82
N PRO A 37 12.88 3.28 14.72
CA PRO A 37 11.86 3.99 13.94
C PRO A 37 11.83 3.61 12.46
N GLU A 38 12.99 3.52 11.80
CA GLU A 38 13.08 3.27 10.35
C GLU A 38 12.29 2.03 9.88
N GLN A 39 12.60 0.88 10.47
CA GLN A 39 11.99 -0.39 10.08
C GLN A 39 10.57 -0.53 10.63
N ALA A 40 10.36 -0.07 11.86
CA ALA A 40 9.09 -0.26 12.57
C ALA A 40 7.99 0.63 11.96
N LEU A 41 8.28 1.90 11.64
CA LEU A 41 7.34 2.79 10.95
C LEU A 41 6.97 2.27 9.57
N HIS A 42 7.92 1.72 8.81
CA HIS A 42 7.62 1.09 7.52
C HIS A 42 6.65 -0.08 7.67
N LYS A 43 6.90 -0.97 8.65
CA LYS A 43 6.03 -2.12 8.93
C LYS A 43 4.65 -1.66 9.42
N CYS A 44 4.56 -0.67 10.31
CA CYS A 44 3.31 -0.08 10.78
C CYS A 44 2.48 0.49 9.61
N ARG A 45 3.08 1.34 8.76
CA ARG A 45 2.40 1.91 7.57
C ARG A 45 1.88 0.83 6.63
N LYS A 46 2.58 -0.29 6.49
CA LYS A 46 2.11 -1.45 5.71
C LYS A 46 0.86 -2.07 6.32
N ARG A 47 0.75 -2.16 7.65
CA ARG A 47 -0.45 -2.62 8.37
C ARG A 47 -1.62 -1.66 8.20
N LEU A 48 -1.41 -0.36 8.41
CA LEU A 48 -2.45 0.66 8.21
C LEU A 48 -2.98 0.67 6.76
N LYS A 49 -2.09 0.46 5.78
CA LYS A 49 -2.50 0.35 4.37
C LYS A 49 -3.37 -0.89 4.12
N LYS A 50 -3.10 -2.00 4.81
CA LYS A 50 -3.93 -3.21 4.76
C LYS A 50 -5.30 -2.97 5.37
N VAL A 51 -5.37 -2.43 6.59
CA VAL A 51 -6.63 -2.03 7.25
C VAL A 51 -7.50 -1.19 6.31
N ARG A 52 -6.91 -0.12 5.75
CA ARG A 52 -7.62 0.76 4.80
C ARG A 52 -8.04 0.06 3.51
N SER A 53 -7.26 -0.89 3.01
CA SER A 53 -7.63 -1.64 1.80
C SER A 53 -8.77 -2.60 2.08
N LEU A 54 -8.81 -3.23 3.26
CA LEU A 54 -9.93 -4.05 3.71
C LEU A 54 -11.21 -3.22 3.84
N LEU A 55 -11.16 -2.09 4.55
CA LEU A 55 -12.32 -1.19 4.68
C LEU A 55 -12.86 -0.72 3.32
N ARG A 56 -11.98 -0.42 2.36
CA ARG A 56 -12.40 -0.09 0.98
C ARG A 56 -13.01 -1.26 0.22
N LEU A 57 -12.61 -2.50 0.52
CA LEU A 57 -13.16 -3.69 -0.11
C LEU A 57 -14.60 -3.93 0.34
N VAL A 58 -14.88 -3.73 1.63
CA VAL A 58 -16.19 -4.06 2.21
C VAL A 58 -17.10 -2.84 2.40
N ARG A 59 -16.61 -1.65 2.03
CA ARG A 59 -17.37 -0.39 2.07
C ARG A 59 -18.80 -0.48 1.53
N PRO A 60 -19.09 -1.22 0.43
CA PRO A 60 -20.47 -1.35 -0.04
C PRO A 60 -21.44 -2.03 0.94
N GLY A 61 -20.94 -2.78 1.94
CA GLY A 61 -21.76 -3.43 2.95
C GLY A 61 -22.04 -2.56 4.18
N ASP A 62 -21.19 -1.57 4.47
CA ASP A 62 -21.37 -0.58 5.54
C ASP A 62 -20.56 0.68 5.20
N GLU A 63 -21.15 1.58 4.41
CA GLU A 63 -20.45 2.76 3.88
C GLU A 63 -20.06 3.74 4.99
N ILE A 64 -20.92 3.94 6.00
CA ILE A 64 -20.70 4.91 7.07
C ILE A 64 -19.52 4.46 7.93
N PHE A 65 -19.54 3.23 8.44
CA PHE A 65 -18.45 2.70 9.26
C PHE A 65 -17.13 2.70 8.47
N CYS A 66 -17.16 2.12 7.27
CA CYS A 66 -15.94 1.91 6.48
C CYS A 66 -15.31 3.23 6.03
N SER A 67 -16.10 4.25 5.68
CA SER A 67 -15.57 5.56 5.29
C SER A 67 -14.99 6.32 6.49
N THR A 68 -15.67 6.28 7.64
CA THR A 68 -15.21 6.90 8.89
C THR A 68 -13.88 6.30 9.32
N GLU A 69 -13.83 4.98 9.48
CA GLU A 69 -12.62 4.29 9.93
C GLU A 69 -11.47 4.43 8.92
N ASN A 70 -11.74 4.35 7.61
CA ASN A 70 -10.69 4.54 6.60
C ASN A 70 -10.11 5.98 6.63
N GLN A 71 -10.90 6.98 7.02
CA GLN A 71 -10.43 8.35 7.23
C GLN A 71 -9.57 8.44 8.49
N CYS A 72 -9.99 7.87 9.62
CA CYS A 72 -9.17 7.81 10.84
C CYS A 72 -7.80 7.17 10.57
N TYR A 73 -7.75 5.97 9.96
CA TYR A 73 -6.47 5.33 9.64
C TYR A 73 -5.67 6.05 8.54
N ARG A 74 -6.30 6.91 7.74
CA ARG A 74 -5.59 7.80 6.81
C ARG A 74 -4.85 8.88 7.58
N GLU A 75 -5.48 9.48 8.58
CA GLU A 75 -4.90 10.50 9.44
C GLU A 75 -3.77 9.91 10.29
N VAL A 76 -3.97 8.73 10.88
CA VAL A 76 -2.90 8.00 11.58
C VAL A 76 -1.70 7.76 10.66
N ALA A 77 -1.94 7.33 9.42
CA ALA A 77 -0.85 7.16 8.47
C ALA A 77 -0.20 8.50 8.05
N ALA A 78 -0.89 9.63 8.15
CA ALA A 78 -0.31 10.95 7.85
C ALA A 78 0.66 11.39 8.96
N LEU A 79 0.34 11.14 10.23
CA LEU A 79 1.23 11.42 11.37
C LEU A 79 2.61 10.74 11.23
N LEU A 80 2.66 9.60 10.55
CA LEU A 80 3.86 8.78 10.39
C LEU A 80 4.48 8.91 8.98
N ALA A 81 4.07 9.90 8.18
CA ALA A 81 4.47 10.01 6.77
C ALA A 81 5.90 10.53 6.61
N GLU A 82 6.19 11.69 7.18
CA GLU A 82 7.45 12.41 7.00
C GLU A 82 8.69 11.58 7.39
N PRO A 83 8.76 10.91 8.58
CA PRO A 83 9.93 10.11 8.93
C PRO A 83 10.18 8.94 7.96
N ARG A 84 9.11 8.33 7.43
CA ARG A 84 9.26 7.27 6.42
C ARG A 84 9.66 7.85 5.06
N GLU A 85 9.16 9.02 4.69
CA GLU A 85 9.51 9.68 3.43
C GLU A 85 11.01 10.04 3.41
N ALA A 86 11.57 10.54 4.52
CA ALA A 86 13.01 10.78 4.64
C ALA A 86 13.85 9.52 4.34
N THR A 87 13.44 8.36 4.86
CA THR A 87 14.07 7.07 4.56
C THR A 87 13.97 6.70 3.07
N ALA A 88 12.84 7.00 2.42
CA ALA A 88 12.63 6.72 0.98
C ALA A 88 13.58 7.52 0.08
N LEU A 89 13.91 8.76 0.47
CA LEU A 89 14.80 9.62 -0.29
C LEU A 89 16.23 9.07 -0.29
N ILE A 90 16.71 8.55 0.84
CA ILE A 90 18.02 7.88 0.94
C ILE A 90 18.02 6.62 0.07
N GLU A 91 17.00 5.76 0.19
CA GLU A 91 16.83 4.56 -0.67
C GLU A 91 16.79 4.92 -2.18
N THR A 92 16.32 6.13 -2.53
CA THR A 92 16.28 6.63 -3.91
C THR A 92 17.66 7.02 -4.40
N ILE A 93 18.48 7.70 -3.58
CA ILE A 93 19.88 8.01 -3.93
C ILE A 93 20.67 6.72 -4.13
N ASP A 94 20.55 5.76 -3.22
CA ASP A 94 21.25 4.46 -3.30
C ASP A 94 20.90 3.71 -4.61
N ARG A 95 19.63 3.76 -5.01
CA ARG A 95 19.16 3.17 -6.27
C ARG A 95 19.69 3.91 -7.50
N LEU A 96 19.77 5.24 -7.46
CA LEU A 96 20.34 6.03 -8.55
C LEU A 96 21.83 5.73 -8.72
N ALA A 97 22.59 5.67 -7.62
CA ALA A 97 24.01 5.30 -7.64
C ALA A 97 24.22 3.93 -8.29
N LYS A 98 23.40 2.94 -7.90
CA LYS A 98 23.43 1.59 -8.47
C LYS A 98 23.06 1.54 -9.96
N ASN A 99 22.08 2.33 -10.39
CA ASN A 99 21.59 2.33 -11.76
C ASN A 99 22.48 3.15 -12.72
N PHE A 100 23.32 4.03 -12.19
CA PHE A 100 24.17 4.95 -12.93
C PHE A 100 25.61 4.96 -12.38
N PRO A 101 26.32 3.81 -12.41
CA PRO A 101 27.61 3.66 -11.73
C PRO A 101 28.70 4.55 -12.33
N GLU A 102 28.73 4.73 -13.66
CA GLU A 102 29.69 5.61 -14.33
C GLU A 102 29.51 7.08 -13.96
N GLN A 103 28.26 7.52 -13.81
CA GLN A 103 27.94 8.92 -13.48
C GLN A 103 28.09 9.21 -11.99
N SER A 104 28.04 8.17 -11.15
CA SER A 104 28.18 8.26 -9.69
C SER A 104 29.59 7.90 -9.22
N ALA A 105 30.47 7.50 -10.15
CA ALA A 105 31.88 7.20 -9.86
C ALA A 105 32.56 8.41 -9.21
N GLY A 106 33.36 8.15 -8.17
CA GLY A 106 34.04 9.20 -7.42
C GLY A 106 33.18 9.92 -6.37
N GLY A 107 32.04 9.33 -5.96
CA GLY A 107 31.25 9.82 -4.83
C GLY A 107 30.32 11.00 -5.15
N GLY A 108 29.96 11.20 -6.43
CA GLY A 108 29.18 12.37 -6.87
C GLY A 108 27.77 12.50 -6.30
N LEU A 109 27.27 11.52 -5.54
CA LEU A 109 26.00 11.56 -4.81
C LEU A 109 26.17 11.44 -3.29
N ASP A 110 27.40 11.25 -2.79
CA ASP A 110 27.66 10.91 -1.38
C ASP A 110 27.27 12.07 -0.45
N ALA A 111 27.66 13.30 -0.77
CA ALA A 111 27.28 14.46 0.04
C ALA A 111 25.77 14.68 0.09
N VAL A 112 25.05 14.38 -1.00
CA VAL A 112 23.59 14.44 -1.04
C VAL A 112 22.98 13.37 -0.15
N ARG A 113 23.52 12.16 -0.21
CA ARG A 113 23.11 11.07 0.67
C ARG A 113 23.33 11.42 2.13
N ASP A 114 24.51 11.92 2.49
CA ASP A 114 24.87 12.28 3.87
C ASP A 114 23.98 13.40 4.41
N THR A 115 23.64 14.39 3.58
CA THR A 115 22.70 15.44 3.95
C THR A 115 21.30 14.88 4.24
N LEU A 116 20.81 13.93 3.43
CA LEU A 116 19.51 13.29 3.68
C LEU A 116 19.54 12.41 4.93
N VAL A 117 20.63 11.71 5.19
CA VAL A 117 20.85 10.92 6.42
C VAL A 117 20.82 11.83 7.66
N ALA A 118 21.53 12.96 7.63
CA ALA A 118 21.51 13.92 8.73
C ALA A 118 20.09 14.45 9.01
N ARG A 119 19.33 14.82 7.97
CA ARG A 119 17.93 15.26 8.12
C ARG A 119 17.03 14.16 8.68
N GLN A 120 17.23 12.91 8.26
CA GLN A 120 16.48 11.77 8.80
C GLN A 120 16.78 11.57 10.29
N HIS A 121 18.04 11.70 10.71
CA HIS A 121 18.42 11.64 12.13
C HIS A 121 17.77 12.77 12.95
N GLU A 122 17.72 14.00 12.43
CA GLU A 122 17.00 15.12 13.07
C GLU A 122 15.51 14.77 13.29
N LEU A 123 14.85 14.20 12.28
CA LEU A 123 13.44 13.79 12.35
C LEU A 123 13.19 12.61 13.31
N HIS A 124 14.08 11.62 13.33
CA HIS A 124 13.94 10.45 14.20
C HIS A 124 14.32 10.74 15.67
N GLY A 125 15.21 11.70 15.92
CA GLY A 125 15.64 12.08 17.26
C GLY A 125 14.76 13.13 17.95
N GLY A 126 13.82 13.76 17.22
CA GLY A 126 12.98 14.84 17.74
C GLY A 126 11.79 14.38 18.57
N ALA A 127 11.35 15.21 19.52
CA ALA A 127 10.15 14.98 20.33
C ALA A 127 8.86 14.81 19.48
N GLY A 128 8.84 15.36 18.27
CA GLY A 128 7.73 15.23 17.32
C GLY A 128 7.39 13.79 16.95
N LEU A 129 8.40 12.92 16.81
CA LEU A 129 8.16 11.50 16.51
C LEU A 129 7.48 10.79 17.69
N GLY A 130 7.91 11.05 18.92
CA GLY A 130 7.31 10.47 20.12
C GLY A 130 5.82 10.85 20.25
N ALA A 131 5.50 12.13 20.01
CA ALA A 131 4.12 12.62 20.00
C ALA A 131 3.29 11.98 18.87
N ALA A 132 3.84 11.85 17.67
CA ALA A 132 3.18 11.21 16.54
C ALA A 132 2.90 9.72 16.80
N ILE A 133 3.84 9.00 17.41
CA ILE A 133 3.66 7.59 17.82
C ILE A 133 2.56 7.48 18.88
N ALA A 134 2.54 8.35 19.89
CA ALA A 134 1.53 8.34 20.94
C ALA A 134 0.11 8.60 20.37
N ALA A 135 -0.04 9.63 19.53
CA ALA A 135 -1.32 9.93 18.87
C ALA A 135 -1.77 8.79 17.94
N ALA A 136 -0.85 8.20 17.18
CA ALA A 136 -1.14 7.05 16.34
C ALA A 136 -1.55 5.80 17.14
N THR A 137 -0.96 5.61 18.32
CA THR A 137 -1.27 4.50 19.24
C THR A 137 -2.68 4.64 19.78
N ALA A 138 -3.01 5.80 20.37
CA ALA A 138 -4.34 6.08 20.90
C ALA A 138 -5.43 5.90 19.84
N ALA A 139 -5.23 6.44 18.63
CA ALA A 139 -6.18 6.30 17.53
C ALA A 139 -6.36 4.83 17.06
N CYS A 140 -5.32 4.01 17.15
CA CYS A 140 -5.42 2.58 16.83
C CYS A 140 -6.15 1.78 17.92
N GLU A 141 -5.92 2.09 19.21
CA GLU A 141 -6.63 1.48 20.34
C GLU A 141 -8.13 1.82 20.30
N ASP A 142 -8.43 3.09 20.06
CA ASP A 142 -9.78 3.58 19.78
C ASP A 142 -10.43 2.82 18.62
N GLY A 143 -9.67 2.62 17.54
CA GLY A 143 -10.09 1.83 16.39
C GLY A 143 -10.47 0.39 16.74
N ILE A 144 -9.67 -0.29 17.58
CA ILE A 144 -9.97 -1.64 18.07
C ILE A 144 -11.31 -1.67 18.81
N SER A 145 -11.55 -0.70 19.70
CA SER A 145 -12.78 -0.65 20.49
C SER A 145 -14.06 -0.52 19.64
N ARG A 146 -13.94 -0.03 18.40
CA ARG A 146 -15.06 0.18 17.49
C ARG A 146 -15.30 -0.97 16.51
N ILE A 147 -14.38 -1.93 16.38
CA ILE A 147 -14.50 -3.04 15.41
C ILE A 147 -15.81 -3.80 15.58
N ASP A 148 -16.27 -3.99 16.82
CA ASP A 148 -17.50 -4.74 17.10
C ASP A 148 -18.79 -4.04 16.66
N LYS A 149 -18.70 -2.78 16.23
CA LYS A 149 -19.82 -2.04 15.64
C LYS A 149 -20.02 -2.33 14.15
N LEU A 150 -19.02 -2.88 13.46
CA LEU A 150 -19.11 -3.20 12.04
C LEU A 150 -20.11 -4.33 11.80
N VAL A 151 -21.15 -4.10 11.02
CA VAL A 151 -22.09 -5.16 10.60
C VAL A 151 -22.10 -5.22 9.08
N LEU A 152 -21.85 -6.40 8.53
CA LEU A 152 -21.90 -6.63 7.09
C LEU A 152 -22.99 -7.66 6.75
N PRO A 153 -23.48 -7.68 5.50
CA PRO A 153 -24.35 -8.76 5.04
C PRO A 153 -23.63 -10.10 5.07
N ASP A 154 -24.05 -11.01 5.96
CA ASP A 154 -23.45 -12.34 6.10
C ASP A 154 -24.08 -13.40 5.18
N GLN A 155 -25.23 -13.10 4.57
CA GLN A 155 -25.84 -13.97 3.57
C GLN A 155 -24.89 -14.14 2.37
N PRO A 156 -24.58 -15.37 1.91
CA PRO A 156 -23.56 -15.63 0.89
C PRO A 156 -23.68 -14.78 -0.38
N GLU A 157 -24.91 -14.59 -0.87
CA GLU A 157 -25.17 -13.79 -2.08
C GLU A 157 -24.81 -12.32 -1.89
N GLN A 158 -25.23 -11.75 -0.76
CA GLN A 158 -25.01 -10.33 -0.42
C GLN A 158 -23.54 -10.07 -0.09
N ALA A 159 -22.92 -10.96 0.69
CA ALA A 159 -21.48 -10.93 1.00
C ALA A 159 -20.63 -10.95 -0.29
N ALA A 160 -20.95 -11.84 -1.24
CA ALA A 160 -20.29 -11.90 -2.53
C ALA A 160 -20.43 -10.60 -3.34
N ASP A 161 -21.60 -9.96 -3.29
CA ASP A 161 -21.86 -8.71 -3.99
C ASP A 161 -21.10 -7.54 -3.37
N VAL A 162 -21.00 -7.47 -2.05
CA VAL A 162 -20.15 -6.50 -1.33
C VAL A 162 -18.70 -6.61 -1.79
N LEU A 163 -18.13 -7.82 -1.76
CA LEU A 163 -16.75 -8.07 -2.15
C LEU A 163 -16.51 -7.74 -3.63
N ALA A 164 -17.44 -8.13 -4.50
CA ALA A 164 -17.34 -7.89 -5.93
C ALA A 164 -17.44 -6.41 -6.30
N GLU A 165 -18.34 -5.65 -5.64
CA GLU A 165 -18.48 -4.22 -5.87
C GLU A 165 -17.28 -3.43 -5.32
N GLY A 166 -16.78 -3.74 -4.12
CA GLY A 166 -15.60 -3.05 -3.59
C GLY A 166 -14.34 -3.26 -4.44
N ALA A 167 -14.15 -4.47 -4.95
CA ALA A 167 -13.10 -4.75 -5.94
C ALA A 167 -13.34 -3.98 -7.26
N ARG A 168 -14.60 -3.87 -7.71
CA ARG A 168 -14.96 -3.12 -8.93
C ARG A 168 -14.66 -1.64 -8.82
N ILE A 169 -14.99 -1.02 -7.69
CA ILE A 169 -14.70 0.40 -7.41
C ILE A 169 -13.19 0.65 -7.49
N THR A 170 -12.38 -0.23 -6.90
CA THR A 170 -10.91 -0.12 -6.91
C THR A 170 -10.34 -0.26 -8.33
N LEU A 171 -10.81 -1.23 -9.10
CA LEU A 171 -10.40 -1.42 -10.50
C LEU A 171 -10.82 -0.25 -11.41
N ARG A 172 -12.02 0.32 -11.21
CA ARG A 172 -12.46 1.54 -11.91
C ARG A 172 -11.54 2.71 -11.60
N ARG A 173 -11.16 2.88 -10.33
CA ARG A 173 -10.20 3.91 -9.91
C ARG A 173 -8.83 3.69 -10.57
N ALA A 174 -8.33 2.46 -10.60
CA ALA A 174 -7.05 2.13 -11.25
C ALA A 174 -7.06 2.48 -12.74
N ARG A 175 -8.12 2.12 -13.46
CA ARG A 175 -8.29 2.48 -14.87
C ARG A 175 -8.36 3.99 -15.09
N LYS A 176 -9.18 4.72 -14.32
CA LYS A 176 -9.24 6.19 -14.42
C LYS A 176 -7.89 6.84 -14.15
N ALA A 177 -7.13 6.33 -13.18
CA ALA A 177 -5.80 6.83 -12.86
C ALA A 177 -4.79 6.51 -13.96
N LEU A 178 -4.88 5.34 -14.60
CA LEU A 178 -4.09 4.99 -15.77
C LEU A 178 -4.37 5.95 -16.94
N ASP A 179 -5.64 6.20 -17.26
CA ASP A 179 -6.03 7.10 -18.35
C ASP A 179 -5.48 8.52 -18.12
N LYS A 180 -5.56 9.03 -16.88
CA LYS A 180 -4.99 10.33 -16.50
C LYS A 180 -3.46 10.35 -16.57
N ALA A 181 -2.79 9.35 -16.00
CA ALA A 181 -1.33 9.26 -16.01
C ALA A 181 -0.77 9.13 -17.44
N GLY A 182 -1.48 8.45 -18.33
CA GLY A 182 -1.10 8.31 -19.74
C GLY A 182 -1.33 9.58 -20.57
N SER A 183 -2.36 10.38 -20.25
CA SER A 183 -2.72 11.58 -21.00
C SER A 183 -2.00 12.85 -20.53
N ARG A 184 -1.90 13.05 -19.20
CA ARG A 184 -1.31 14.26 -18.61
C ARG A 184 0.14 14.05 -18.19
N GLY A 185 0.43 12.90 -17.59
CA GLY A 185 1.78 12.55 -17.14
C GLY A 185 2.23 13.24 -15.85
N ASP A 186 1.32 13.87 -15.10
CA ASP A 186 1.65 14.62 -13.88
C ASP A 186 1.95 13.70 -12.68
N ALA A 187 2.72 14.21 -11.71
CA ALA A 187 3.12 13.44 -10.53
C ALA A 187 1.92 12.91 -9.73
N ASP A 188 0.87 13.72 -9.58
CA ASP A 188 -0.36 13.34 -8.87
C ASP A 188 -1.13 12.22 -9.57
N ASP A 189 -1.13 12.19 -10.90
CA ASP A 189 -1.83 11.16 -11.67
C ASP A 189 -1.15 9.79 -11.47
N PHE A 190 0.19 9.75 -11.49
CA PHE A 190 0.96 8.55 -11.15
C PHE A 190 0.83 8.16 -9.67
N HIS A 191 0.70 9.14 -8.77
CA HIS A 191 0.45 8.88 -7.35
C HIS A 191 -0.92 8.22 -7.13
N ASP A 192 -1.96 8.67 -7.84
CA ASP A 192 -3.27 8.03 -7.80
C ASP A 192 -3.26 6.62 -8.38
N LEU A 193 -2.52 6.39 -9.48
CA LEU A 193 -2.33 5.06 -10.06
C LEU A 193 -1.63 4.13 -9.06
N ARG A 194 -0.58 4.62 -8.38
CA ARG A 194 0.11 3.90 -7.30
C ARG A 194 -0.83 3.51 -6.17
N LYS A 195 -1.64 4.44 -5.68
CA LYS A 195 -2.63 4.19 -4.62
C LYS A 195 -3.61 3.09 -5.03
N ALA A 196 -4.09 3.14 -6.27
CA ALA A 196 -5.02 2.14 -6.79
C ALA A 196 -4.36 0.76 -6.97
N ALA A 197 -3.14 0.70 -7.53
CA ALA A 197 -2.39 -0.54 -7.69
C ALA A 197 -2.09 -1.23 -6.35
N LYS A 198 -1.60 -0.48 -5.35
CA LYS A 198 -1.35 -1.03 -4.01
C LYS A 198 -2.64 -1.51 -3.32
N THR A 199 -3.75 -0.80 -3.49
CA THR A 199 -5.06 -1.24 -2.96
C THR A 199 -5.49 -2.55 -3.64
N HIS A 200 -5.38 -2.64 -4.97
CA HIS A 200 -5.73 -3.85 -5.72
C HIS A 200 -4.86 -5.06 -5.33
N GLY A 201 -3.55 -4.89 -5.15
CA GLY A 201 -2.68 -5.97 -4.64
C GLY A 201 -3.08 -6.48 -3.26
N MET A 202 -3.55 -5.60 -2.38
CA MET A 202 -4.10 -5.99 -1.08
C MET A 202 -5.46 -6.68 -1.22
N HIS A 203 -6.32 -6.24 -2.13
CA HIS A 203 -7.58 -6.94 -2.45
C HIS A 203 -7.32 -8.35 -2.98
N LEU A 204 -6.35 -8.55 -3.88
CA LEU A 204 -5.96 -9.89 -4.33
C LEU A 204 -5.43 -10.77 -3.19
N SER A 205 -4.77 -10.18 -2.20
CA SER A 205 -4.31 -10.91 -1.02
C SER A 205 -5.48 -11.35 -0.14
N LEU A 206 -6.45 -10.44 0.10
CA LEU A 206 -7.68 -10.71 0.84
C LEU A 206 -8.54 -11.79 0.16
N LEU A 207 -8.76 -11.62 -1.14
CA LEU A 207 -9.62 -12.44 -1.99
C LEU A 207 -8.90 -13.68 -2.52
N GLY A 208 -7.80 -14.12 -1.90
CA GLY A 208 -6.93 -15.17 -2.43
C GLY A 208 -7.66 -16.46 -2.84
N ARG A 209 -8.65 -16.89 -2.05
CA ARG A 209 -9.50 -18.07 -2.32
C ARG A 209 -10.68 -17.78 -3.25
N LEU A 210 -11.12 -16.52 -3.29
CA LEU A 210 -12.35 -16.06 -3.95
C LEU A 210 -12.11 -15.52 -5.37
N TRP A 211 -10.89 -15.07 -5.68
CA TRP A 211 -10.58 -14.45 -6.97
C TRP A 211 -10.48 -15.49 -8.10
N PRO A 212 -10.98 -15.20 -9.31
CA PRO A 212 -10.86 -16.10 -10.46
C PRO A 212 -9.41 -16.46 -10.80
N THR A 213 -9.13 -17.71 -11.11
CA THR A 213 -7.80 -18.17 -11.53
C THR A 213 -7.43 -17.67 -12.93
N PRO A 214 -6.12 -17.45 -13.22
CA PRO A 214 -4.96 -17.59 -12.33
C PRO A 214 -4.67 -16.30 -11.50
N ILE A 215 -4.81 -16.38 -10.18
CA ILE A 215 -4.57 -15.23 -9.27
C ILE A 215 -3.07 -14.93 -9.06
N LYS A 216 -2.21 -15.95 -9.04
CA LYS A 216 -0.78 -15.82 -8.71
C LYS A 216 -0.05 -14.88 -9.68
N ALA A 217 -0.27 -15.06 -10.99
CA ALA A 217 0.33 -14.21 -12.01
C ALA A 217 -0.13 -12.74 -11.87
N ARG A 218 -1.43 -12.52 -11.66
CA ARG A 218 -1.98 -11.17 -11.45
C ARG A 218 -1.42 -10.50 -10.20
N ARG A 219 -1.23 -11.26 -9.12
CA ARG A 219 -0.64 -10.76 -7.88
C ARG A 219 0.83 -10.36 -8.08
N LYS A 220 1.63 -11.21 -8.72
CA LYS A 220 3.03 -10.89 -9.05
C LYS A 220 3.12 -9.61 -9.87
N ALA A 221 2.32 -9.50 -10.94
CA ALA A 221 2.32 -8.33 -11.81
C ALA A 221 1.92 -7.03 -11.08
N VAL A 222 0.89 -7.05 -10.21
CA VAL A 222 0.51 -5.83 -9.47
C VAL A 222 1.50 -5.48 -8.37
N ASP A 223 2.16 -6.46 -7.77
CA ASP A 223 3.22 -6.23 -6.79
C ASP A 223 4.43 -5.54 -7.48
N GLU A 224 4.89 -6.07 -8.62
CA GLU A 224 5.97 -5.47 -9.43
C GLU A 224 5.62 -4.06 -9.93
N LEU A 225 4.40 -3.85 -10.43
CA LEU A 225 3.92 -2.51 -10.81
C LEU A 225 3.92 -1.57 -9.60
N GLY A 226 3.47 -2.06 -8.44
CA GLY A 226 3.43 -1.29 -7.21
C GLY A 226 4.81 -0.85 -6.72
N GLU A 227 5.85 -1.68 -6.89
CA GLU A 227 7.23 -1.30 -6.58
C GLU A 227 7.73 -0.21 -7.53
N LYS A 228 7.58 -0.38 -8.84
CA LYS A 228 8.00 0.63 -9.85
C LYS A 228 7.30 1.96 -9.67
N LEU A 229 5.99 1.95 -9.37
CA LEU A 229 5.24 3.16 -9.05
C LEU A 229 5.70 3.79 -7.72
N GLY A 230 6.18 2.98 -6.78
CA GLY A 230 6.85 3.45 -5.57
C GLY A 230 8.12 4.23 -5.89
N GLU A 231 9.02 3.63 -6.67
CA GLU A 231 10.25 4.28 -7.11
C GLU A 231 9.96 5.58 -7.86
N LEU A 232 8.97 5.59 -8.74
CA LEU A 232 8.57 6.79 -9.48
C LEU A 232 8.04 7.90 -8.56
N HIS A 233 7.28 7.53 -7.52
CA HIS A 233 6.80 8.48 -6.52
C HIS A 233 7.96 9.10 -5.75
N ASP A 234 8.92 8.29 -5.30
CA ASP A 234 10.07 8.78 -4.54
C ASP A 234 10.96 9.70 -5.41
N VAL A 235 11.07 9.43 -6.73
CA VAL A 235 11.69 10.33 -7.71
C VAL A 235 10.96 11.68 -7.77
N PHE A 236 9.62 11.71 -7.79
CA PHE A 236 8.89 12.99 -7.78
C PHE A 236 9.12 13.78 -6.50
N VAL A 237 9.08 13.12 -5.34
CA VAL A 237 9.31 13.78 -4.04
C VAL A 237 10.71 14.39 -3.99
N LEU A 238 11.73 13.64 -4.41
CA LEU A 238 13.11 14.14 -4.40
C LEU A 238 13.33 15.31 -5.37
N ARG A 239 12.61 15.33 -6.50
CA ARG A 239 12.62 16.48 -7.41
C ARG A 239 11.98 17.72 -6.79
N THR A 240 10.81 17.58 -6.17
CA THR A 240 10.17 18.68 -5.44
C THR A 240 11.09 19.24 -4.36
N LEU A 241 11.81 18.37 -3.64
CA LEU A 241 12.78 18.78 -2.64
C LEU A 241 13.97 19.57 -3.24
N LEU A 242 14.46 19.17 -4.41
CA LEU A 242 15.51 19.91 -5.13
C LEU A 242 15.03 21.26 -5.63
N ASP A 243 13.81 21.31 -6.19
CA ASP A 243 13.25 22.51 -6.79
C ASP A 243 12.86 23.56 -5.74
N ALA A 244 12.52 23.15 -4.52
CA ALA A 244 12.22 24.06 -3.40
C ALA A 244 13.43 24.90 -2.98
N GLY A 245 14.65 24.36 -3.07
CA GLY A 245 15.90 25.13 -2.86
C GLY A 245 16.16 25.67 -1.44
N GLU A 246 15.24 25.49 -0.48
CA GLU A 246 15.27 26.11 0.86
C GLU A 246 16.49 25.67 1.70
N ARG A 247 16.92 24.42 1.55
CA ARG A 247 18.11 23.88 2.22
C ARG A 247 18.85 23.03 1.19
N PRO A 248 20.02 23.47 0.68
CA PRO A 248 20.77 22.72 -0.32
C PRO A 248 21.03 21.28 0.13
N LEU A 249 20.85 20.34 -0.80
CA LEU A 249 21.18 18.93 -0.56
C LEU A 249 22.67 18.62 -0.76
N GLY A 250 23.38 19.48 -1.49
CA GLY A 250 24.80 19.33 -1.79
C GLY A 250 25.27 20.55 -2.59
N SER A 251 26.48 20.46 -3.13
CA SER A 251 27.04 21.49 -4.02
C SER A 251 26.20 21.67 -5.30
N ALA A 252 26.42 22.78 -6.00
CA ALA A 252 25.76 23.05 -7.29
C ALA A 252 26.06 21.96 -8.34
N GLN A 253 27.23 21.33 -8.28
CA GLN A 253 27.60 20.26 -9.22
C GLN A 253 26.83 18.97 -8.91
N GLU A 254 26.73 18.58 -7.65
CA GLU A 254 26.05 17.35 -7.20
C GLU A 254 24.53 17.46 -7.42
N THR A 255 23.94 18.61 -7.10
CA THR A 255 22.50 18.85 -7.33
C THR A 255 22.14 18.85 -8.81
N ARG A 256 23.02 19.37 -9.68
CA ARG A 256 22.86 19.26 -11.15
C ARG A 256 22.95 17.82 -11.64
N LEU A 257 23.92 17.05 -11.14
CA LEU A 257 24.04 15.63 -11.45
C LEU A 257 22.79 14.87 -11.02
N LEU A 258 22.34 15.05 -9.79
CA LEU A 258 21.14 14.41 -9.26
C LEU A 258 19.89 14.76 -10.09
N SER A 259 19.69 16.03 -10.44
CA SER A 259 18.57 16.46 -11.29
C SER A 259 18.58 15.74 -12.66
N LYS A 260 19.76 15.58 -13.26
CA LYS A 260 19.93 14.83 -14.52
C LYS A 260 19.56 13.36 -14.38
N LEU A 261 20.01 12.70 -13.30
CA LEU A 261 19.72 11.29 -13.04
C LEU A 261 18.23 11.06 -12.73
N LEU A 262 17.60 11.95 -11.96
CA LEU A 262 16.17 11.90 -11.65
C LEU A 262 15.32 12.04 -12.92
N ARG A 263 15.65 12.99 -13.81
CA ARG A 263 14.96 13.13 -15.12
C ARG A 263 15.04 11.85 -15.96
N ARG A 264 16.21 11.21 -16.00
CA ARG A 264 16.41 9.96 -16.75
C ARG A 264 15.61 8.80 -16.14
N SER A 265 15.65 8.68 -14.81
CA SER A 265 14.89 7.66 -14.06
C SER A 265 13.39 7.85 -14.23
N GLU A 266 12.88 9.07 -14.06
CA GLU A 266 11.46 9.42 -14.22
C GLU A 266 10.94 9.00 -15.61
N LYS A 267 11.66 9.38 -16.69
CA LYS A 267 11.25 9.05 -18.06
C LYS A 267 11.13 7.54 -18.28
N SER A 268 12.11 6.78 -17.79
CA SER A 268 12.11 5.32 -17.89
C SER A 268 10.97 4.70 -17.10
N LEU A 269 10.83 5.07 -15.82
CA LEU A 269 9.83 4.54 -14.91
C LEU A 269 8.40 4.87 -15.36
N LYS A 270 8.13 6.10 -15.85
CA LYS A 270 6.82 6.46 -16.42
C LYS A 270 6.43 5.51 -17.53
N LYS A 271 7.31 5.29 -18.51
CA LYS A 271 7.06 4.39 -19.65
C LYS A 271 6.78 2.97 -19.16
N THR A 272 7.62 2.41 -18.29
CA THR A 272 7.46 1.05 -17.79
C THR A 272 6.19 0.89 -16.94
N CYS A 273 5.86 1.87 -16.10
CA CYS A 273 4.65 1.84 -15.27
C CYS A 273 3.38 1.88 -16.12
N LEU A 274 3.33 2.72 -17.17
CA LEU A 274 2.17 2.82 -18.05
C LEU A 274 1.91 1.51 -18.81
N VAL A 275 2.95 0.88 -19.36
CA VAL A 275 2.83 -0.42 -20.05
C VAL A 275 2.29 -1.48 -19.10
N ALA A 276 2.94 -1.66 -17.94
CA ALA A 276 2.53 -2.68 -16.96
C ALA A 276 1.12 -2.41 -16.37
N ALA A 277 0.75 -1.13 -16.21
CA ALA A 277 -0.59 -0.76 -15.77
C ALA A 277 -1.66 -1.02 -16.85
N ALA A 278 -1.34 -0.79 -18.12
CA ALA A 278 -2.24 -1.11 -19.23
C ALA A 278 -2.56 -2.60 -19.31
N ASP A 279 -1.54 -3.45 -19.14
CA ASP A 279 -1.72 -4.91 -19.11
C ASP A 279 -2.62 -5.36 -17.94
N LEU A 280 -2.52 -4.70 -16.78
CA LEU A 280 -3.27 -5.07 -15.58
C LEU A 280 -4.69 -4.50 -15.50
N PHE A 281 -4.88 -3.26 -15.99
CA PHE A 281 -6.07 -2.44 -15.77
C PHE A 281 -6.76 -1.94 -17.04
N GLY A 282 -6.24 -2.26 -18.23
CA GLY A 282 -6.85 -1.87 -19.51
C GLY A 282 -8.20 -2.54 -19.79
N GLU A 283 -8.37 -3.79 -19.33
CA GLU A 283 -9.66 -4.48 -19.45
C GLU A 283 -10.77 -3.82 -18.62
N ARG A 284 -12.03 -3.97 -19.06
CA ARG A 284 -13.19 -3.43 -18.34
C ARG A 284 -13.35 -4.15 -16.98
N PRO A 285 -13.37 -3.43 -15.83
CA PRO A 285 -13.49 -4.01 -14.49
C PRO A 285 -14.69 -4.96 -14.29
N ARG A 286 -15.79 -4.71 -15.03
CA ARG A 286 -17.04 -5.49 -14.94
C ARG A 286 -16.83 -6.98 -15.22
N ARG A 287 -15.94 -7.33 -16.17
CA ARG A 287 -15.71 -8.74 -16.55
C ARG A 287 -15.10 -9.54 -15.39
N SER A 288 -14.00 -9.04 -14.82
CA SER A 288 -13.30 -9.72 -13.71
C SER A 288 -14.15 -9.75 -12.44
N THR A 289 -14.88 -8.67 -12.15
CA THR A 289 -15.73 -8.60 -10.95
C THR A 289 -16.98 -9.45 -11.05
N LYS A 290 -17.56 -9.66 -12.25
CA LYS A 290 -18.66 -10.63 -12.44
C LYS A 290 -18.20 -12.07 -12.19
N LYS A 291 -16.99 -12.42 -12.64
CA LYS A 291 -16.38 -13.73 -12.35
C LYS A 291 -16.10 -13.90 -10.85
N LEU A 292 -15.61 -12.84 -10.18
CA LEU A 292 -15.43 -12.81 -8.73
C LEU A 292 -16.76 -13.03 -8.00
N ALA A 293 -17.82 -12.27 -8.33
CA ALA A 293 -19.12 -12.42 -7.69
C ALA A 293 -19.63 -13.87 -7.81
N ARG A 294 -19.61 -14.45 -9.01
CA ARG A 294 -20.04 -15.84 -9.24
C ARG A 294 -19.25 -16.85 -8.41
N LYS A 295 -17.92 -16.72 -8.39
CA LYS A 295 -17.07 -17.63 -7.61
C LYS A 295 -17.27 -17.44 -6.11
N ALA A 296 -17.35 -16.19 -5.65
CA ALA A 296 -17.58 -15.88 -4.24
C ALA A 296 -18.92 -16.42 -3.75
N ARG A 297 -20.00 -16.32 -4.53
CA ARG A 297 -21.29 -16.94 -4.17
C ARG A 297 -21.19 -18.44 -4.01
N ALA A 298 -20.50 -19.12 -4.93
CA ALA A 298 -20.31 -20.57 -4.86
C ALA A 298 -19.46 -20.97 -3.64
N ASP A 299 -18.36 -20.27 -3.38
CA ASP A 299 -17.47 -20.61 -2.27
C ASP A 299 -18.07 -20.26 -0.90
N LEU A 300 -18.82 -19.16 -0.79
CA LEU A 300 -19.45 -18.71 0.46
C LEU A 300 -20.71 -19.54 0.80
N ALA A 301 -21.35 -20.14 -0.19
CA ALA A 301 -22.51 -21.02 0.00
C ALA A 301 -22.11 -22.50 0.16
N ALA A 302 -20.84 -22.85 -0.06
CA ALA A 302 -20.37 -24.21 0.15
C ALA A 302 -20.35 -24.52 1.64
N GLU A 303 -21.05 -25.58 2.05
CA GLU A 303 -20.92 -26.18 3.38
C GLU A 303 -19.42 -26.41 3.69
N PRO A 304 -18.97 -26.20 4.93
CA PRO A 304 -17.59 -26.49 5.30
C PRO A 304 -17.34 -27.98 5.10
N HIS A 305 -16.72 -28.35 3.97
CA HIS A 305 -16.14 -29.67 3.81
C HIS A 305 -15.13 -29.85 4.96
N GLU A 306 -15.39 -30.85 5.81
CA GLU A 306 -14.38 -31.40 6.70
C GLU A 306 -13.18 -31.80 5.83
N ASP A 307 -12.11 -31.00 5.88
CA ASP A 307 -10.81 -31.45 5.40
C ASP A 307 -10.40 -32.59 6.34
N ALA A 308 -10.76 -33.82 5.95
CA ALA A 308 -10.21 -35.05 6.46
C ALA A 308 -8.69 -35.03 6.19
N SER A 309 -7.95 -34.51 7.15
CA SER A 309 -6.51 -34.71 7.29
C SER A 309 -6.19 -34.70 8.78
N ALA A 310 -6.77 -35.68 9.48
CA ALA A 310 -6.14 -36.21 10.68
C ALA A 310 -4.77 -36.76 10.27
N PRO A 311 -3.65 -36.36 10.91
CA PRO A 311 -2.45 -37.15 10.84
C PRO A 311 -2.75 -38.45 11.59
N GLY A 312 -2.97 -39.53 10.84
CA GLY A 312 -3.03 -40.87 11.39
C GLY A 312 -1.74 -41.15 12.14
N ALA A 313 -1.89 -41.46 13.43
CA ALA A 313 -0.87 -42.16 14.18
C ALA A 313 -0.61 -43.52 13.51
N ALA A 314 0.64 -43.76 13.14
CA ALA A 314 1.18 -45.11 12.97
C ALA A 314 2.71 -45.03 13.15
N ALA A 315 3.16 -45.71 14.22
CA ALA A 315 4.48 -46.23 14.57
C ALA A 315 5.74 -45.63 13.89
#